data_AF-A0A258UGZ6-F1
#
_entry.id   AF-A0A258UGZ6-F1
#
_cell.length_a   1.000
_cell.length_b   1.000
_cell.length_c   1.000
_cell.angle_alpha   90.00
_cell.angle_beta   90.00
_cell.angle_gamma   90.00
#
_symmetry.space_group_name_H-M   'P 1'
#
loop_
_entity.id
_entity.type
_entity.pdbx_description
1 polymer ?
#
loop_
_entity_poly.entity_id
_entity_poly.type
_entity_poly.pdbx_seq_one_letter_code
_entity_poly.pdbx_strand_id
1 'polypeptide(L)'
;MKKQYFLLCFLICATINAHSQQLVNVLLTTNGKATYKIAAGKSVILLSDQGKIQTIDADASGEIVFNKNLFPQQIGELGLGFNYEGWLSKIGDVTIMYDYTGRVDRVGNLVFRYNYNQQIGSIGGYTITYNSNKTIDQIGQYKIYYNYSGNVFRIDQSKGLILLQLNFSK
;
A
#
# COMPACT_ATOMS: atom_id res chain seq x y z
N MET A 1 5.09 30.07 -58.21
CA MET A 1 5.80 29.39 -57.10
C MET A 1 5.11 29.71 -55.79
N LYS A 2 4.27 28.80 -55.25
CA LYS A 2 3.60 28.98 -53.95
C LYS A 2 4.41 28.23 -52.88
N LYS A 3 4.90 28.95 -51.87
CA LYS A 3 5.62 28.38 -50.73
C LYS A 3 4.61 27.79 -49.74
N GLN A 4 4.73 26.50 -49.47
CA GLN A 4 4.04 25.78 -48.39
C GLN A 4 4.68 26.18 -47.06
N TYR A 5 3.87 26.63 -46.09
CA TYR A 5 4.27 26.74 -44.69
C TYR A 5 3.75 25.51 -43.96
N PHE A 6 4.66 24.60 -43.61
CA PHE A 6 4.37 23.44 -42.76
C PHE A 6 4.52 23.90 -41.31
N LEU A 7 3.41 24.08 -40.60
CA LEU A 7 3.42 24.39 -39.17
C LEU A 7 3.66 23.08 -38.41
N LEU A 8 4.89 22.89 -37.92
CA LEU A 8 5.25 21.76 -37.07
C LEU A 8 4.87 22.11 -35.62
N CYS A 9 3.71 21.65 -35.16
CA CYS A 9 3.34 21.73 -33.75
C CYS A 9 4.19 20.75 -32.93
N PHE A 10 5.14 21.27 -32.15
CA PHE A 10 5.82 20.53 -31.10
C PHE A 10 4.85 20.28 -29.94
N LEU A 11 4.29 19.09 -29.85
CA LEU A 11 3.57 18.62 -28.67
C LEU A 11 4.61 18.26 -27.60
N ILE A 12 4.82 19.17 -26.65
CA ILE A 12 5.55 18.87 -25.42
C ILE A 12 4.66 17.94 -24.59
N CYS A 13 4.86 16.63 -24.76
CA CYS A 13 4.24 15.65 -23.89
C CYS A 13 4.99 15.70 -22.54
N ALA A 14 4.54 16.57 -21.63
CA ALA A 14 4.94 16.47 -20.23
C ALA A 14 4.50 15.08 -19.75
N THR A 15 5.47 14.19 -19.49
CA THR A 15 5.21 12.90 -18.87
C THR A 15 4.72 13.19 -17.46
N ILE A 16 3.40 13.20 -17.29
CA ILE A 16 2.78 13.16 -15.98
C ILE A 16 3.27 11.85 -15.36
N ASN A 17 4.16 11.93 -14.37
CA ASN A 17 4.60 10.77 -13.62
C ASN A 17 3.40 10.24 -12.83
N ALA A 18 2.56 9.45 -13.50
CA ALA A 18 1.47 8.73 -12.87
C ALA A 18 2.07 7.57 -12.08
N HIS A 19 2.62 7.88 -10.89
CA HIS A 19 2.90 6.84 -9.90
C HIS A 19 1.56 6.28 -9.43
N SER A 20 1.11 5.22 -10.09
CA SER A 20 -0.14 4.54 -9.75
C SER A 20 -0.02 3.93 -8.35
N GLN A 21 -1.00 4.20 -7.49
CA GLN A 21 -1.09 3.55 -6.19
C GLN A 21 -1.41 2.07 -6.40
N GLN A 22 -0.58 1.19 -5.85
CA GLN A 22 -0.70 -0.25 -6.07
C GLN A 22 -0.20 -1.06 -4.87
N LEU A 23 -0.73 -2.28 -4.75
CA LEU A 23 -0.17 -3.30 -3.87
C LEU A 23 1.19 -3.74 -4.46
N VAL A 24 2.26 -3.48 -3.74
CA VAL A 24 3.63 -3.85 -4.14
C VAL A 24 3.89 -5.30 -3.73
N ASN A 25 3.72 -5.59 -2.44
CA ASN A 25 3.90 -6.93 -1.88
C ASN A 25 2.96 -7.15 -0.70
N VAL A 26 2.70 -8.42 -0.41
CA VAL A 26 2.17 -8.89 0.87
C VAL A 26 3.32 -9.54 1.64
N LEU A 27 3.69 -8.93 2.76
CA LEU A 27 4.66 -9.47 3.69
C LEU A 27 3.94 -10.48 4.58
N LEU A 28 4.21 -11.76 4.39
CA LEU A 28 3.57 -12.86 5.10
C LEU A 28 4.52 -13.40 6.16
N THR A 29 4.10 -13.47 7.40
CA THR A 29 4.87 -14.13 8.47
C THR A 29 4.77 -15.65 8.35
N THR A 30 5.66 -16.38 9.04
CA THR A 30 5.63 -17.85 9.08
C THR A 30 4.36 -18.42 9.71
N ASN A 31 3.63 -17.66 10.52
CA ASN A 31 2.32 -18.04 11.06
C ASN A 31 1.12 -17.55 10.21
N GLY A 32 1.36 -17.02 8.99
CA GLY A 32 0.31 -16.67 8.04
C GLY A 32 -0.42 -15.36 8.30
N LYS A 33 0.17 -14.46 9.08
CA LYS A 33 -0.28 -13.07 9.23
C LYS A 33 0.34 -12.19 8.15
N ALA A 34 -0.40 -11.19 7.71
CA ALA A 34 -0.02 -10.36 6.58
C ALA A 34 0.06 -8.89 6.93
N THR A 35 1.08 -8.24 6.37
CA THR A 35 1.18 -6.79 6.22
C THR A 35 1.21 -6.46 4.73
N TYR A 36 0.41 -5.48 4.32
CA TYR A 36 0.28 -5.08 2.92
C TYR A 36 1.14 -3.85 2.64
N LYS A 37 2.10 -3.99 1.72
CA LYS A 37 2.99 -2.92 1.29
C LYS A 37 2.39 -2.21 0.09
N ILE A 38 1.99 -0.96 0.26
CA ILE A 38 1.27 -0.15 -0.73
C ILE A 38 2.18 0.97 -1.22
N ALA A 39 2.37 1.07 -2.53
CA ALA A 39 3.02 2.25 -3.13
C ALA A 39 2.03 3.41 -3.12
N ALA A 40 2.46 4.54 -2.56
CA ALA A 40 1.69 5.77 -2.40
C ALA A 40 2.52 6.95 -2.89
N GLY A 41 2.58 7.15 -4.21
CA GLY A 41 3.43 8.16 -4.82
C GLY A 41 4.90 7.77 -4.67
N LYS A 42 5.70 8.62 -4.01
CA LYS A 42 7.12 8.35 -3.67
C LYS A 42 7.30 7.63 -2.33
N SER A 43 6.20 7.36 -1.62
CA SER A 43 6.22 6.73 -0.30
C SER A 43 5.64 5.32 -0.35
N VAL A 44 5.83 4.57 0.72
CA VAL A 44 5.23 3.26 0.95
C VAL A 44 4.42 3.30 2.23
N ILE A 45 3.23 2.70 2.22
CA ILE A 45 2.41 2.48 3.40
C ILE A 45 2.40 0.99 3.72
N LEU A 46 2.61 0.63 4.99
CA LEU A 46 2.43 -0.72 5.48
C LEU A 46 1.13 -0.80 6.28
N LEU A 47 0.18 -1.60 5.79
CA LEU A 47 -1.12 -1.81 6.42
C LEU A 47 -1.21 -3.17 7.09
N SER A 48 -1.83 -3.23 8.27
CA SER A 48 -2.22 -4.50 8.90
C SER A 48 -3.33 -5.21 8.11
N ASP A 49 -3.63 -6.45 8.49
CA ASP A 49 -4.77 -7.20 7.94
C ASP A 49 -6.14 -6.64 8.26
N GLN A 50 -6.22 -5.76 9.26
CA GLN A 50 -7.42 -5.00 9.60
C GLN A 50 -7.44 -3.60 8.95
N GLY A 51 -6.50 -3.28 8.05
CA GLY A 51 -6.49 -2.00 7.36
C GLY A 51 -6.03 -0.81 8.19
N LYS A 52 -5.24 -1.04 9.25
CA LYS A 52 -4.64 0.05 10.03
C LYS A 52 -3.23 0.32 9.49
N ILE A 53 -2.88 1.61 9.36
CA ILE A 53 -1.50 2.01 9.03
C ILE A 53 -0.60 1.63 10.19
N GLN A 54 0.41 0.79 9.92
CA GLN A 54 1.43 0.41 10.89
C GLN A 54 2.63 1.34 10.78
N THR A 55 3.05 1.65 9.55
CA THR A 55 4.14 2.59 9.28
C THR A 55 4.00 3.15 7.87
N ILE A 56 4.71 4.24 7.64
CA ILE A 56 4.98 4.79 6.31
C ILE A 56 6.50 4.86 6.13
N ASP A 57 6.98 4.44 4.97
CA ASP A 57 8.36 4.66 4.58
C ASP A 57 8.38 5.77 3.53
N ALA A 58 9.15 6.82 3.78
CA ALA A 58 9.37 7.92 2.86
C ALA A 58 10.87 8.16 2.73
N ASP A 59 11.31 8.63 1.57
CA ASP A 59 12.66 9.16 1.44
C ASP A 59 12.81 10.36 2.38
N ALA A 60 13.78 10.27 3.29
CA ALA A 60 14.06 11.29 4.29
C ALA A 60 14.98 12.41 3.76
N SER A 61 15.03 12.60 2.43
CA SER A 61 15.82 13.65 1.82
C SER A 61 15.21 15.03 2.11
N GLY A 62 15.99 15.88 2.79
CA GLY A 62 15.61 17.24 3.16
C GLY A 62 15.27 17.42 4.64
N GLU A 63 14.72 18.59 4.98
CA GLU A 63 14.34 18.93 6.35
C GLU A 63 13.05 18.22 6.76
N ILE A 64 12.98 17.78 8.02
CA ILE A 64 11.75 17.24 8.61
C ILE A 64 11.14 18.32 9.49
N VAL A 65 9.95 18.79 9.12
CA VAL A 65 9.21 19.81 9.87
C VAL A 65 8.19 19.13 10.77
N PHE A 66 8.19 19.51 12.03
CA PHE A 66 7.27 18.99 13.05
C PHE A 66 6.29 20.05 13.49
N ASN A 67 5.09 19.62 13.90
CA ASN A 67 4.19 20.50 14.62
C ASN A 67 4.61 20.69 16.09
N LYS A 68 3.87 21.55 16.81
CA LYS A 68 4.09 21.83 18.25
C LYS A 68 4.07 20.61 19.17
N ASN A 69 3.49 19.48 18.72
CA ASN A 69 3.39 18.24 19.47
C ASN A 69 4.42 17.19 19.01
N LEU A 70 5.44 17.60 18.23
CA LEU A 70 6.49 16.73 17.68
C LEU A 70 5.97 15.65 16.72
N PHE A 71 4.84 15.88 16.05
CA PHE A 71 4.40 15.04 14.93
C PHE A 71 4.95 15.58 13.60
N PRO A 72 5.54 14.72 12.75
CA PRO A 72 6.00 15.12 11.42
C PRO A 72 4.85 15.66 10.58
N GLN A 73 5.04 16.82 9.95
CA GLN A 73 4.12 17.43 8.98
C GLN A 73 4.71 17.49 7.57
N GLN A 74 6.03 17.42 7.44
CA GLN A 74 6.71 17.49 6.16
C GLN A 74 8.07 16.80 6.23
N ILE A 75 8.48 16.16 5.13
CA ILE A 75 9.80 15.56 4.92
C ILE A 75 10.31 16.02 3.55
N GLY A 76 11.28 16.93 3.52
CA GLY A 76 11.69 17.58 2.26
C GLY A 76 10.51 18.31 1.62
N GLU A 77 10.12 17.92 0.40
CA GLU A 77 8.91 18.45 -0.28
C GLU A 77 7.64 17.62 0.00
N LEU A 78 7.77 16.50 0.71
CA LEU A 78 6.66 15.59 0.98
C LEU A 78 5.83 16.09 2.18
N GLY A 79 4.67 16.68 1.90
CA GLY A 79 3.70 17.06 2.93
C GLY A 79 2.94 15.86 3.51
N LEU A 80 2.72 15.87 4.83
CA LEU A 80 1.88 14.92 5.57
C LEU A 80 0.66 15.64 6.13
N GLY A 81 -0.53 15.16 5.78
CA GLY A 81 -1.80 15.71 6.26
C GLY A 81 -2.53 14.71 7.15
N PHE A 82 -3.23 15.22 8.15
CA PHE A 82 -4.01 14.42 9.09
C PHE A 82 -5.46 14.90 9.12
N ASN A 83 -6.41 13.98 9.28
CA ASN A 83 -7.82 14.32 9.47
C ASN A 83 -8.09 14.82 10.90
N TYR A 84 -9.33 15.21 11.18
CA TYR A 84 -9.74 15.72 12.49
C TYR A 84 -9.63 14.69 13.63
N GLU A 85 -9.56 13.39 13.30
CA GLU A 85 -9.36 12.30 14.24
C GLU A 85 -7.87 12.01 14.50
N GLY A 86 -6.97 12.75 13.83
CA GLY A 86 -5.53 12.59 13.93
C GLY A 86 -4.96 11.46 13.08
N TRP A 87 -5.74 10.87 12.17
CA TRP A 87 -5.25 9.85 11.24
C TRP A 87 -4.61 10.47 10.02
N LEU A 88 -3.54 9.83 9.52
CA LEU A 88 -2.85 10.27 8.31
C LEU A 88 -3.77 10.18 7.10
N SER A 89 -4.18 11.33 6.56
CA SER A 89 -5.14 11.44 5.46
C SER A 89 -4.50 11.87 4.14
N LYS A 90 -3.23 12.31 4.15
CA LYS A 90 -2.52 12.74 2.94
C LYS A 90 -1.00 12.51 3.06
N ILE A 91 -0.38 12.04 1.98
CA ILE A 91 1.07 11.90 1.82
C ILE A 91 1.44 12.42 0.42
N GLY A 92 2.14 13.57 0.35
CA GLY A 92 2.32 14.29 -0.91
C GLY A 92 0.97 14.56 -1.56
N ASP A 93 0.78 14.16 -2.81
CA ASP A 93 -0.49 14.29 -3.52
C ASP A 93 -1.45 13.10 -3.32
N VAL A 94 -1.04 12.07 -2.57
CA VAL A 94 -1.86 10.88 -2.35
C VAL A 94 -2.78 11.07 -1.16
N THR A 95 -4.09 10.93 -1.40
CA THR A 95 -5.12 10.95 -0.36
C THR A 95 -5.33 9.55 0.23
N ILE A 96 -5.53 9.47 1.53
CA ILE A 96 -5.88 8.24 2.25
C ILE A 96 -7.27 8.44 2.86
N MET A 97 -8.17 7.51 2.57
CA MET A 97 -9.53 7.53 3.10
C MET A 97 -9.76 6.33 4.00
N TYR A 98 -10.74 6.51 4.89
CA TYR A 98 -11.09 5.55 5.91
C TYR A 98 -12.58 5.27 5.86
N ASP A 99 -12.96 4.02 6.14
CA ASP A 99 -14.34 3.68 6.42
C ASP A 99 -14.78 4.22 7.79
N TYR A 100 -16.07 4.05 8.10
CA TYR A 100 -16.66 4.49 9.37
C TYR A 100 -16.09 3.79 10.62
N THR A 101 -15.27 2.75 10.46
CA THR A 101 -14.57 2.06 11.56
C THR A 101 -13.09 2.46 11.66
N GLY A 102 -12.67 3.41 10.84
CA GLY A 102 -11.31 3.92 10.77
C GLY A 102 -10.31 2.98 10.12
N ARG A 103 -10.76 2.06 9.27
CA ARG A 103 -9.86 1.23 8.47
C ARG A 103 -9.65 1.90 7.12
N VAL A 104 -8.44 1.83 6.58
CA VAL A 104 -8.14 2.41 5.27
C VAL A 104 -8.98 1.72 4.21
N ASP A 105 -9.90 2.43 3.57
CA ASP A 105 -10.73 1.87 2.48
C ASP A 105 -10.23 2.31 1.10
N ARG A 106 -9.37 3.34 1.05
CA ARG A 106 -8.76 3.84 -0.18
C ARG A 106 -7.41 4.52 0.05
N VAL A 107 -6.47 4.29 -0.87
CA VAL A 107 -5.22 5.04 -1.01
C VAL A 107 -5.10 5.50 -2.46
N GLY A 108 -5.30 6.81 -2.69
CA GLY A 108 -5.45 7.35 -4.04
C GLY A 108 -6.58 6.64 -4.80
N ASN A 109 -6.25 5.93 -5.88
CA ASN A 109 -7.21 5.14 -6.64
C ASN A 109 -7.30 3.66 -6.21
N LEU A 110 -6.42 3.20 -5.32
CA LEU A 110 -6.40 1.82 -4.85
C LEU A 110 -7.47 1.61 -3.78
N VAL A 111 -8.40 0.68 -4.03
CA VAL A 111 -9.53 0.39 -3.14
C VAL A 111 -9.28 -0.88 -2.34
N PHE A 112 -9.66 -0.84 -1.05
CA PHE A 112 -9.62 -1.95 -0.11
C PHE A 112 -11.04 -2.35 0.24
N ARG A 113 -11.30 -3.66 0.29
CA ARG A 113 -12.59 -4.20 0.78
C ARG A 113 -12.34 -5.21 1.86
N TYR A 114 -13.27 -5.30 2.80
CA TYR A 114 -13.16 -6.12 3.98
C TYR A 114 -14.15 -7.28 3.93
N ASN A 115 -13.74 -8.44 4.45
CA ASN A 115 -14.63 -9.58 4.66
C ASN A 115 -15.43 -9.41 5.96
N TYR A 116 -16.34 -10.35 6.24
CA TYR A 116 -17.18 -10.33 7.44
C TYR A 116 -16.39 -10.48 8.75
N ASN A 117 -15.16 -11.01 8.69
CA ASN A 117 -14.23 -11.08 9.82
C ASN A 117 -13.42 -9.78 10.00
N GLN A 118 -13.78 -8.72 9.27
CA GLN A 118 -13.12 -7.41 9.29
C GLN A 118 -11.69 -7.40 8.74
N GLN A 119 -11.25 -8.49 8.11
CA GLN A 119 -9.95 -8.60 7.45
C GLN A 119 -10.03 -8.09 6.01
N ILE A 120 -8.93 -7.57 5.46
CA ILE A 120 -8.87 -7.17 4.05
C ILE A 120 -9.15 -8.39 3.15
N GLY A 121 -10.30 -8.38 2.48
CA GLY A 121 -10.74 -9.42 1.54
C GLY A 121 -10.39 -9.12 0.08
N SER A 122 -10.08 -7.87 -0.26
CA SER A 122 -9.51 -7.54 -1.58
C SER A 122 -8.74 -6.22 -1.57
N ILE A 123 -7.71 -6.13 -2.42
CA ILE A 123 -6.98 -4.89 -2.70
C ILE A 123 -6.86 -4.74 -4.22
N GLY A 124 -7.44 -3.67 -4.76
CA GLY A 124 -7.50 -3.48 -6.21
C GLY A 124 -8.11 -4.70 -6.91
N GLY A 125 -7.35 -5.34 -7.79
CA GLY A 125 -7.75 -6.55 -8.52
C GLY A 125 -7.47 -7.88 -7.82
N TYR A 126 -6.87 -7.89 -6.62
CA TYR A 126 -6.53 -9.12 -5.90
C TYR A 126 -7.58 -9.45 -4.84
N THR A 127 -8.18 -10.64 -4.93
CA THR A 127 -8.97 -11.24 -3.85
C THR A 127 -8.06 -11.92 -2.84
N ILE A 128 -8.45 -11.90 -1.57
CA ILE A 128 -7.71 -12.50 -0.46
C ILE A 128 -8.67 -13.39 0.33
N THR A 129 -8.31 -14.66 0.47
CA THR A 129 -9.09 -15.63 1.25
C THR A 129 -8.32 -16.09 2.48
N TYR A 130 -9.08 -16.52 3.47
CA TYR A 130 -8.57 -16.93 4.77
C TYR A 130 -9.10 -18.32 5.11
N ASN A 131 -8.28 -19.12 5.78
CA ASN A 131 -8.72 -20.39 6.36
C ASN A 131 -9.45 -20.18 7.71
N SER A 132 -9.90 -21.27 8.33
CA SER A 132 -10.61 -21.25 9.61
C SER A 132 -9.80 -20.63 10.77
N ASN A 133 -8.48 -20.64 10.66
CA ASN A 133 -7.57 -20.05 11.66
C ASN A 133 -7.35 -18.54 11.44
N LYS A 134 -8.07 -17.93 10.49
CA LYS A 134 -7.94 -16.52 10.11
C LYS A 134 -6.51 -16.17 9.65
N THR A 135 -5.82 -17.13 9.03
CA THR A 135 -4.56 -16.91 8.31
C THR A 135 -4.82 -16.95 6.81
N ILE A 136 -3.97 -16.28 6.02
CA ILE A 136 -4.22 -16.17 4.57
C ILE A 136 -4.06 -17.53 3.90
N ASP A 137 -5.07 -17.95 3.16
CA ASP A 137 -5.07 -19.19 2.36
C ASP A 137 -4.66 -18.91 0.91
N GLN A 138 -5.11 -17.80 0.33
CA GLN A 138 -4.85 -17.44 -1.06
C GLN A 138 -4.85 -15.92 -1.27
N ILE A 139 -3.98 -15.43 -2.16
CA ILE A 139 -4.00 -14.06 -2.69
C ILE A 139 -4.01 -14.13 -4.22
N GLY A 140 -5.06 -13.63 -4.85
CA GLY A 140 -5.29 -13.81 -6.28
C GLY A 140 -5.33 -15.29 -6.64
N GLN A 141 -4.36 -15.75 -7.44
CA GLN A 141 -4.21 -17.15 -7.84
C GLN A 141 -3.16 -17.93 -7.01
N TYR A 142 -2.51 -17.27 -6.05
CA TYR A 142 -1.35 -17.84 -5.34
C TYR A 142 -1.78 -18.40 -3.99
N LYS A 143 -1.64 -19.72 -3.81
CA LYS A 143 -1.99 -20.40 -2.57
C LYS A 143 -0.82 -20.43 -1.58
N ILE A 144 -1.18 -20.48 -0.31
CA ILE A 144 -0.27 -20.63 0.82
C ILE A 144 -0.62 -21.93 1.54
N TYR A 145 0.39 -22.75 1.79
CA TYR A 145 0.22 -24.06 2.42
C TYR A 145 0.86 -24.05 3.82
N TYR A 146 0.14 -24.66 4.76
CA TYR A 146 0.51 -24.74 6.17
C TYR A 146 0.78 -26.18 6.59
N ASN A 147 1.81 -26.39 7.42
CA ASN A 147 2.06 -27.68 8.03
C ASN A 147 1.09 -27.90 9.21
N TYR A 148 1.12 -29.09 9.83
CA TYR A 148 0.25 -29.41 10.97
C TYR A 148 0.44 -28.51 12.19
N SER A 149 1.59 -27.83 12.30
CA SER A 149 1.86 -26.85 13.34
C SER A 149 1.34 -25.45 13.01
N GLY A 150 0.66 -25.26 11.88
CA GLY A 150 0.11 -23.98 11.45
C GLY A 150 1.15 -23.02 10.86
N ASN A 151 2.34 -23.51 10.51
CA ASN A 151 3.38 -22.69 9.89
C ASN A 151 3.35 -22.81 8.37
N VAL A 152 3.56 -21.69 7.68
CA VAL A 152 3.76 -21.63 6.24
C VAL A 152 4.94 -22.50 5.87
N PHE A 153 4.71 -23.54 5.06
CA PHE A 153 5.77 -24.40 4.54
C PHE A 153 5.96 -24.30 3.03
N ARG A 154 4.99 -23.69 2.33
CA ARG A 154 5.06 -23.45 0.89
C ARG A 154 4.15 -22.29 0.49
N ILE A 155 4.61 -21.50 -0.47
CA ILE A 155 3.81 -20.49 -1.18
C ILE A 155 3.95 -20.83 -2.65
N ASP A 156 2.85 -20.85 -3.40
CA ASP A 156 2.94 -20.97 -4.86
C ASP A 156 3.74 -19.79 -5.45
N GLN A 157 4.30 -19.96 -6.66
CA GLN A 157 5.20 -18.98 -7.27
C GLN A 157 4.47 -17.63 -7.49
N SER A 158 4.55 -16.77 -6.48
CA SER A 158 3.78 -15.54 -6.35
C SER A 158 4.27 -14.42 -7.26
N LYS A 159 5.33 -14.68 -8.05
CA LYS A 159 6.02 -13.70 -8.90
C LYS A 159 6.43 -12.44 -8.14
N GLY A 160 6.80 -12.61 -6.87
CA GLY A 160 7.19 -11.53 -5.97
C GLY A 160 6.03 -10.85 -5.24
N LEU A 161 4.76 -11.15 -5.56
CA LEU A 161 3.64 -10.53 -4.85
C LEU A 161 3.62 -10.89 -3.36
N ILE A 162 3.95 -12.14 -3.02
CA ILE A 162 4.00 -12.60 -1.62
C ILE A 162 5.46 -12.80 -1.23
N LEU A 163 5.88 -12.13 -0.16
CA LEU A 163 7.22 -12.24 0.43
C LEU A 163 7.11 -12.85 1.82
N LEU A 164 7.83 -13.94 2.09
CA LEU A 164 7.89 -14.52 3.43
C LEU A 164 8.80 -13.67 4.32
N GLN A 165 8.24 -13.07 5.37
CA GLN A 165 8.96 -12.31 6.38
C GLN A 165 9.46 -13.26 7.48
N LEU A 166 10.78 -13.31 7.63
CA LEU A 166 11.47 -14.08 8.67
C LEU A 166 11.89 -13.13 9.78
N ASN A 167 11.39 -13.36 10.99
CA ASN A 167 11.72 -12.57 12.16
C ASN A 167 12.74 -13.35 13.01
N PHE A 168 13.90 -12.74 13.25
CA PHE A 168 15.00 -13.35 14.02
C PHE A 168 15.12 -12.79 15.44
N SER A 169 14.21 -11.89 15.84
CA SER A 169 14.12 -11.37 17.20
C SER A 169 13.85 -12.53 18.16
N LYS A 170 14.72 -12.73 19.15
CA LYS A 170 14.51 -13.66 20.25
C LYS A 170 13.51 -13.10 21.25
#